data_AF-A0A5J4PU22-F1
#
_entry.id   AF-A0A5J4PU22-F1
#
_cell.length_a   1.000
_cell.length_b   1.000
_cell.length_c   1.000
_cell.angle_alpha   90.00
_cell.angle_beta   90.00
_cell.angle_gamma   90.00
#
_symmetry.space_group_name_H-M   'P 1'
#
loop_
_entity.id
_entity.type
_entity.pdbx_description
1 polymer ?
#
loop_
_entity_poly.entity_id
_entity_poly.type
_entity_poly.pdbx_seq_one_letter_code
_entity_poly.pdbx_strand_id
1 'polypeptide(L)' 'MKLFEFEKYFPTEEICRAKFKEMRDKEGVVCSKCGCVHHT' A
#
# COMPACT_ATOMS: atom_id res chain seq x y z
N MET A 1 -1.42 -10.40 9.73
CA MET A 1 -0.31 -11.16 9.10
C MET A 1 0.88 -11.17 10.05
N LYS A 2 1.58 -12.30 10.24
CA LYS A 2 2.84 -12.35 11.00
C LYS A 2 4.01 -11.87 10.13
N LEU A 3 4.99 -11.19 10.74
CA LEU A 3 6.17 -10.66 10.03
C LEU A 3 6.98 -11.74 9.31
N PHE A 4 7.13 -12.93 9.90
CA PHE A 4 7.87 -14.04 9.26
C PHE A 4 7.22 -14.55 7.96
N GLU A 5 5.94 -14.28 7.77
CA GLU A 5 5.24 -14.68 6.55
C GLU A 5 5.29 -13.57 5.50
N PHE A 6 5.91 -12.40 5.78
CA PHE A 6 5.86 -11.20 4.91
C PHE A 6 6.18 -11.52 3.46
N GLU A 7 7.31 -12.18 3.25
CA GLU A 7 7.79 -12.57 1.93
C GLU A 7 6.83 -13.50 1.17
N LYS A 8 6.07 -14.35 1.87
CA LYS A 8 5.07 -15.24 1.25
C LYS A 8 3.92 -14.46 0.61
N TYR A 9 3.53 -13.33 1.18
CA TYR A 9 2.40 -12.53 0.68
C TYR A 9 2.87 -11.33 -0.16
N PHE A 10 4.10 -10.90 0.03
CA PHE A 10 4.72 -9.76 -0.64
C PHE A 10 6.09 -10.13 -1.23
N PRO A 11 6.14 -11.08 -2.18
CA PRO A 11 7.42 -11.53 -2.76
C PRO A 11 8.08 -10.50 -3.66
N THR A 12 7.35 -9.47 -4.12
CA THR A 12 7.87 -8.43 -5.00
C THR A 12 7.47 -7.03 -4.51
N GLU A 13 8.28 -6.05 -4.87
CA GLU A 13 8.03 -4.64 -4.55
C GLU A 13 6.70 -4.14 -5.17
N GLU A 14 6.34 -4.64 -6.34
CA GLU A 14 5.09 -4.28 -7.02
C GLU A 14 3.86 -4.66 -6.18
N ILE A 15 3.88 -5.83 -5.54
CA ILE A 15 2.79 -6.29 -4.66
C ILE A 15 2.75 -5.43 -3.39
N CYS A 16 3.91 -5.07 -2.83
CA CYS A 16 3.97 -4.12 -1.72
C CYS A 16 3.30 -2.79 -2.07
N ARG A 17 3.66 -2.21 -3.22
CA ARG A 17 3.11 -0.93 -3.70
C ARG A 17 1.61 -1.00 -3.92
N ALA A 18 1.13 -2.05 -4.59
CA ALA A 18 -0.29 -2.26 -4.84
C ALA A 18 -1.08 -2.38 -3.53
N LYS A 19 -0.58 -3.16 -2.56
CA LYS A 19 -1.28 -3.34 -1.29
C LYS A 19 -1.27 -2.07 -0.44
N PHE A 20 -0.16 -1.34 -0.41
CA PHE A 20 -0.08 -0.06 0.27
C PHE A 20 -1.05 0.97 -0.32
N LYS A 21 -1.24 0.94 -1.64
CA LYS A 21 -2.25 1.77 -2.31
C LYS A 21 -3.67 1.35 -1.90
N GLU A 22 -4.00 0.07 -1.97
CA GLU A 22 -5.31 -0.46 -1.53
C GLU A 22 -5.65 -0.02 -0.09
N MET A 23 -4.68 -0.10 0.82
CA MET A 23 -4.85 0.33 2.22
C MET A 23 -5.13 1.83 2.32
N ARG A 24 -4.35 2.66 1.62
CA ARG A 24 -4.56 4.13 1.59
C ARG A 24 -5.90 4.52 0.99
N ASP A 25 -6.28 3.88 -0.11
CA ASP A 25 -7.56 4.13 -0.79
C ASP A 25 -8.73 3.75 0.13
N LYS A 26 -8.62 2.66 0.89
CA LYS A 26 -9.64 2.23 1.87
C LYS A 26 -9.75 3.16 3.08
N GLU A 27 -8.62 3.66 3.58
CA GLU A 27 -8.59 4.60 4.70
C GLU A 27 -8.97 6.03 4.28
N GLY A 28 -9.06 6.31 2.98
CA GLY A 28 -9.33 7.64 2.44
C GLY A 28 -8.17 8.61 2.68
N VAL A 29 -6.94 8.09 2.75
CA VAL A 29 -5.74 8.87 3.05
C VAL A 29 -5.49 9.87 1.91
N VAL A 30 -5.60 11.16 2.24
CA VAL A 30 -5.21 12.25 1.35
C VAL A 30 -3.71 12.49 1.48
N CYS A 31 -2.99 12.46 0.37
CA CYS A 31 -1.56 12.75 0.36
C CYS A 31 -1.30 14.19 0.79
N SER A 32 -0.57 14.38 1.89
CA SER A 32 -0.21 15.71 2.40
C SER A 32 0.65 16.54 1.44
N LYS A 33 1.33 15.90 0.49
CA LYS A 33 2.22 16.57 -0.47
C LYS A 33 1.49 17.14 -1.68
N CYS A 34 0.48 16.45 -2.19
CA CYS A 34 -0.24 16.88 -3.41
C CYS A 34 -1.75 17.07 -3.22
N GLY A 35 -2.31 16.72 -2.07
CA GLY A 35 -3.75 16.78 -1.81
C GLY A 35 -4.57 15.73 -2.55
N CYS A 36 -3.95 14.78 -3.26
CA CYS A 36 -4.66 13.73 -4.00
C CYS A 36 -4.89 12.49 -3.14
N VAL A 37 -5.98 11.79 -3.42
CA VAL A 37 -6.32 10.50 -2.79
C VAL A 37 -5.81 9.30 -3.60
N HIS A 38 -5.57 9.45 -4.90
CA HIS A 38 -5.10 8.36 -5.77
C HIS A 38 -3.70 8.67 -6.32
N HIS A 39 -2.72 7.84 -5.95
CA HIS A 39 -1.39 7.81 -6.56
C HIS A 39 -1.20 6.50 -7.32
N THR A 40 -0.71 6.58 -8.54
CA THR A 40 -0.25 5.44 -9.36
C THR A 40 1.20 5.13 -9.06
#